data_AF-A0A286FIL2-F1
#
_entry.id   AF-A0A286FIL2-F1
#
_cell.length_a   1.000
_cell.length_b   1.000
_cell.length_c   1.000
_cell.angle_alpha   90.00
_cell.angle_beta   90.00
_cell.angle_gamma   90.00
#
_symmetry.space_group_name_H-M   'P 1'
#
loop_
_entity.id
_entity.type
_entity.pdbx_description
1 polymer ?
#
loop_
_entity_poly.entity_id
_entity_poly.type
_entity_poly.pdbx_seq_one_letter_code
_entity_poly.pdbx_strand_id
1 'polypeptide(L)'
;MTVLSLDGETDPVRREIIAAINRLLAGTPHRSNGRLNVSQLAIEADVKRWHLTHQHTDLKDRFQAEIALAEAKRATAAQSVDAYEELKRENAELRQHCRHLQSRLEIYATALNQLALEHATLSGRDADAAKVRALPRRRQPLP
;
A
#
# COMPACT_ATOMS: atom_id res chain seq x y z
N MET A 1 -8.86 8.47 -25.70
CA MET A 1 -9.39 9.64 -24.97
C MET A 1 -8.70 10.88 -25.52
N THR A 2 -9.42 11.83 -26.10
CA THR A 2 -8.88 13.13 -26.51
C THR A 2 -8.67 13.99 -25.27
N VAL A 3 -7.46 14.48 -25.06
CA VAL A 3 -7.08 15.31 -23.90
C VAL A 3 -7.50 16.76 -24.12
N LEU A 4 -7.46 17.22 -25.38
CA LEU A 4 -7.87 18.56 -25.78
C LEU A 4 -9.07 18.50 -26.74
N SER A 5 -10.13 19.25 -26.42
CA SER A 5 -11.34 19.35 -27.25
C SER A 5 -11.14 20.22 -28.49
N LEU A 6 -11.80 19.85 -29.60
CA LEU A 6 -11.75 20.56 -30.89
C LEU A 6 -13.00 21.41 -31.19
N ASP A 7 -14.06 21.27 -30.38
CA ASP A 7 -15.42 21.70 -30.74
C ASP A 7 -15.65 23.22 -30.83
N GLY A 8 -14.68 24.03 -30.37
CA GLY A 8 -14.74 25.49 -30.41
C GLY A 8 -13.68 26.18 -31.29
N GLU A 9 -12.86 25.41 -32.01
CA GLU A 9 -11.72 25.95 -32.76
C GLU A 9 -12.08 26.13 -34.24
N THR A 10 -12.08 27.39 -34.70
CA THR A 10 -12.40 27.78 -36.07
C THR A 10 -11.16 27.82 -36.97
N ASP A 11 -9.96 28.00 -36.38
CA ASP A 11 -8.71 28.05 -37.14
C ASP A 11 -8.27 26.62 -37.55
N PRO A 12 -8.17 26.32 -38.86
CA PRO A 12 -7.77 25.00 -39.33
C PRO A 12 -6.37 24.60 -38.83
N VAL A 13 -5.45 25.55 -38.68
CA VAL A 13 -4.09 25.28 -38.22
C VAL A 13 -4.10 24.85 -36.75
N ARG A 14 -4.90 25.52 -35.91
CA ARG A 14 -5.04 25.18 -34.50
C ARG A 14 -5.71 23.82 -34.32
N ARG A 15 -6.72 23.49 -35.13
CA ARG A 15 -7.35 22.17 -35.13
C ARG A 15 -6.36 21.06 -35.41
N GLU A 16 -5.48 21.22 -36.41
CA GLU A 16 -4.45 20.23 -36.73
C GLU A 16 -3.43 20.08 -35.61
N ILE A 17 -3.01 21.19 -34.98
CA ILE A 17 -2.12 21.16 -33.82
C ILE A 17 -2.78 20.42 -32.64
N ILE A 18 -4.04 20.72 -32.32
CA ILE A 18 -4.77 20.05 -31.24
C ILE A 18 -4.94 18.55 -31.53
N ALA A 19 -5.27 18.19 -32.77
CA ALA A 19 -5.38 16.80 -33.20
C ALA A 19 -4.03 16.08 -33.07
N ALA A 20 -2.93 16.71 -33.49
CA ALA A 20 -1.57 16.18 -33.34
C ALA A 20 -1.16 15.99 -31.88
N ILE A 21 -1.51 16.94 -30.98
CA ILE A 21 -1.29 16.79 -29.54
C ILE A 21 -2.00 15.55 -29.02
N ASN A 22 -3.29 15.39 -29.35
CA ASN A 22 -4.07 14.23 -28.92
C ASN A 22 -3.47 12.91 -29.42
N ARG A 23 -2.99 12.86 -30.67
CA ARG A 23 -2.32 11.68 -31.24
C ARG A 23 -1.01 11.34 -30.52
N LEU A 24 -0.18 12.36 -30.26
CA LEU A 24 1.09 12.20 -29.55
C LEU A 24 0.89 11.71 -28.12
N LEU A 25 -0.03 12.33 -27.37
CA LEU A 25 -0.33 11.93 -25.99
C LEU A 25 -0.98 10.55 -25.92
N ALA A 26 -1.75 10.15 -26.93
CA ALA A 26 -2.31 8.81 -27.04
C ALA A 26 -1.29 7.75 -27.52
N GLY A 27 -0.07 8.14 -27.92
CA GLY A 27 0.95 7.23 -28.41
C GLY A 27 0.67 6.67 -29.82
N THR A 28 -0.15 7.37 -30.62
CA THR A 28 -0.49 6.99 -32.00
C THR A 28 -0.04 8.04 -33.01
N PRO A 29 1.29 8.34 -33.08
CA PRO A 29 1.82 9.30 -34.05
C PRO A 29 1.62 8.78 -35.48
N HIS A 30 1.28 9.67 -36.41
CA HIS A 30 1.08 9.34 -37.81
C HIS A 30 2.25 9.80 -38.70
N ARG A 31 2.88 10.93 -38.36
CA ARG A 31 3.95 11.54 -39.17
C ARG A 31 5.26 11.70 -38.41
N SER A 32 5.19 11.72 -37.08
CA SER A 32 6.33 11.89 -36.19
C SER A 32 6.85 10.56 -35.64
N ASN A 33 8.02 10.61 -35.01
CA ASN A 33 8.60 9.44 -34.31
C ASN A 33 8.00 9.19 -32.93
N GLY A 34 6.90 9.87 -32.57
CA GLY A 34 6.23 9.71 -31.27
C GLY A 34 6.94 10.34 -30.08
N ARG A 35 8.06 11.03 -30.27
CA ARG A 35 8.71 11.76 -29.16
C ARG A 35 7.89 12.99 -28.77
N LEU A 36 7.67 13.16 -27.48
CA LEU A 36 6.90 14.27 -26.91
C LEU A 36 7.74 15.55 -26.86
N ASN A 37 8.04 16.15 -28.01
CA ASN A 37 8.74 17.42 -28.09
C ASN A 37 8.07 18.36 -29.12
N VAL A 38 8.33 19.66 -28.99
CA VAL A 38 7.70 20.71 -29.81
C VAL A 38 8.04 20.56 -31.29
N SER A 39 9.23 20.06 -31.63
CA SER A 39 9.64 19.84 -33.02
C SER A 39 8.86 18.69 -33.66
N GLN A 40 8.62 17.61 -32.93
CA GLN A 40 7.83 16.47 -33.38
C GLN A 40 6.35 16.81 -33.41
N LEU A 41 5.86 17.67 -32.50
CA LEU A 41 4.51 18.21 -32.60
C LEU A 41 4.31 19.00 -33.90
N ALA A 42 5.28 19.83 -34.29
CA ALA A 42 5.24 20.56 -35.56
C ALA A 42 5.17 19.59 -36.76
N ILE A 43 5.99 18.54 -36.75
CA ILE A 43 5.99 17.50 -37.79
C ILE A 43 4.67 16.72 -37.81
N GLU A 44 4.13 16.37 -36.64
CA GLU A 44 2.89 15.61 -36.50
C GLU A 44 1.65 16.39 -36.96
N ALA A 45 1.65 17.70 -36.74
CA ALA A 45 0.61 18.62 -37.17
C ALA A 45 0.80 19.10 -38.62
N ASP A 46 1.90 18.74 -39.28
CA ASP A 46 2.27 19.21 -40.63
C ASP A 46 2.37 20.75 -40.73
N VAL A 47 2.86 21.40 -39.67
CA VAL A 47 3.02 22.85 -39.58
C VAL A 47 4.48 23.25 -39.34
N LYS A 48 4.86 24.44 -39.77
CA LYS A 48 6.18 25.00 -39.46
C LYS A 48 6.29 25.29 -37.96
N ARG A 49 7.46 25.02 -37.38
CA ARG A 49 7.75 25.27 -35.95
C ARG A 49 7.46 26.71 -35.50
N TRP A 50 7.58 27.69 -36.40
CA TRP A 50 7.27 29.08 -36.13
C TRP A 50 5.82 29.30 -35.66
N HIS A 51 4.85 28.52 -36.16
CA HIS A 51 3.47 28.59 -35.69
C HIS A 51 3.35 28.28 -34.20
N LEU A 52 4.12 27.30 -33.69
CA LEU A 52 4.10 26.92 -32.26
C LEU A 52 4.92 27.84 -31.36
N THR A 53 5.85 28.63 -31.93
CA THR A 53 6.74 29.50 -31.14
C THR A 53 6.34 30.97 -31.17
N HIS A 54 5.56 31.42 -32.16
CA HIS A 54 5.20 32.83 -32.31
C HIS A 54 3.68 33.06 -32.44
N GLN A 55 2.91 32.13 -33.02
CA GLN A 55 1.47 32.34 -33.30
C GLN A 55 0.55 31.61 -32.32
N HIS A 56 0.88 30.39 -31.95
CA HIS A 56 0.09 29.49 -31.11
C HIS A 56 0.95 28.96 -29.95
N THR A 57 1.57 29.90 -29.23
CA THR A 57 2.40 29.59 -28.05
C THR A 57 1.58 28.96 -26.93
N ASP A 58 0.30 29.32 -26.83
CA ASP A 58 -0.66 28.73 -25.89
C ASP A 58 -0.81 27.21 -26.07
N LEU A 59 -0.84 26.72 -27.32
CA LEU A 59 -0.94 25.29 -27.61
C LEU A 59 0.35 24.55 -27.28
N LYS A 60 1.50 25.18 -27.50
CA LYS A 60 2.80 24.64 -27.08
C LYS A 60 2.84 24.52 -25.55
N ASP A 61 2.44 25.55 -24.83
CA ASP A 61 2.50 25.56 -23.36
C ASP A 61 1.52 24.53 -22.77
N ARG A 62 0.31 24.40 -23.35
CA ARG A 62 -0.62 23.32 -23.00
C ARG A 62 -0.03 21.93 -23.25
N PHE A 63 0.62 21.71 -24.39
CA PHE A 63 1.28 20.44 -24.67
C PHE A 63 2.35 20.10 -23.64
N GLN A 64 3.18 21.07 -23.26
CA GLN A 64 4.20 20.88 -22.22
C GLN A 64 3.59 20.61 -20.85
N ALA A 65 2.51 21.31 -20.49
CA ALA A 65 1.79 21.07 -19.24
C ALA A 65 1.21 19.66 -19.18
N GLU A 66 0.60 19.16 -20.26
CA GLU A 66 0.07 17.80 -20.32
C GLU A 66 1.17 16.72 -20.22
N ILE A 67 2.33 16.95 -20.84
CA ILE A 67 3.50 16.06 -20.67
C ILE A 67 3.91 16.01 -19.20
N ALA A 68 4.06 17.18 -18.56
CA ALA A 68 4.45 17.27 -17.16
C ALA A 68 3.41 16.61 -16.23
N LEU A 69 2.11 16.77 -16.50
CA LEU A 69 1.04 16.10 -15.77
C LEU A 69 1.09 14.58 -15.96
N ALA A 70 1.36 14.09 -17.17
CA ALA A 70 1.49 12.66 -17.44
C ALA A 70 2.71 12.06 -16.74
N GLU A 71 3.84 12.76 -16.73
CA GLU A 71 5.05 12.35 -16.00
C GLU A 71 4.83 12.36 -14.49
N ALA A 72 4.22 13.41 -13.94
CA ALA A 72 3.87 13.49 -12.53
C ALA A 72 2.94 12.34 -12.11
N LYS A 73 1.90 12.03 -12.92
CA LYS A 73 1.01 10.88 -12.68
C LYS A 73 1.75 9.55 -12.70
N ARG A 74 2.74 9.37 -13.60
CA ARG A 74 3.57 8.15 -13.62
C ARG A 74 4.46 8.05 -12.39
N ALA A 75 5.05 9.16 -11.95
CA ALA A 75 5.89 9.19 -10.77
C ALA A 75 5.08 8.88 -9.49
N THR A 76 3.88 9.46 -9.34
CA THR A 76 3.01 9.17 -8.19
C THR A 76 2.48 7.74 -8.23
N ALA A 77 2.14 7.21 -9.41
CA ALA A 77 1.74 5.82 -9.56
C ALA A 77 2.88 4.86 -9.16
N ALA A 78 4.11 5.11 -9.61
CA ALA A 78 5.27 4.31 -9.22
C ALA A 78 5.49 4.34 -7.69
N GLN A 79 5.49 5.54 -7.09
CA GLN A 79 5.60 5.71 -5.64
C GLN A 79 4.48 4.99 -4.87
N SER A 80 3.25 4.99 -5.40
CA SER A 80 2.12 4.30 -4.77
C SER A 80 2.23 2.78 -4.82
N VAL A 81 2.85 2.23 -5.88
CA VAL A 81 3.10 0.79 -6.00
C VAL A 81 4.19 0.37 -5.01
N ASP A 82 5.27 1.15 -4.90
CA ASP A 82 6.34 0.90 -3.93
C ASP A 82 5.81 0.95 -2.50
N ALA A 83 5.03 1.98 -2.16
CA ALA A 83 4.40 2.11 -0.84
C ALA A 83 3.41 0.97 -0.53
N TYR A 84 2.66 0.50 -1.53
CA TYR A 84 1.75 -0.64 -1.36
C TYR A 84 2.51 -1.94 -1.05
N GLU A 85 3.62 -2.19 -1.75
CA GLU A 85 4.45 -3.37 -1.49
C GLU A 85 5.15 -3.30 -0.12
N GLU A 86 5.61 -2.13 0.31
CA GLU A 86 6.13 -1.93 1.67
C GLU A 86 5.06 -2.22 2.74
N LEU A 87 3.88 -1.60 2.61
CA LEU A 87 2.78 -1.81 3.57
C LEU A 87 2.33 -3.28 3.64
N LYS A 88 2.36 -3.98 2.50
CA LYS A 88 2.04 -5.41 2.42
C LYS A 88 3.06 -6.27 3.16
N ARG A 89 4.36 -5.93 3.07
CA ARG A 89 5.43 -6.60 3.83
C ARG A 89 5.24 -6.38 5.33
N GLU A 90 5.05 -5.14 5.75
CA GLU A 90 4.80 -4.82 7.17
C GLU A 90 3.57 -5.56 7.73
N ASN A 91 2.49 -5.66 6.96
CA ASN A 91 1.30 -6.39 7.40
C ASN A 91 1.58 -7.90 7.57
N ALA A 92 2.39 -8.48 6.68
CA ALA A 92 2.79 -9.88 6.78
C ALA A 92 3.64 -10.14 8.04
N GLU A 93 4.59 -9.26 8.33
CA GLU A 93 5.42 -9.31 9.54
C GLU A 93 4.59 -9.16 10.80
N LEU A 94 3.70 -8.17 10.86
CA LEU A 94 2.78 -7.97 11.98
C LEU A 94 1.89 -9.18 12.22
N ARG A 95 1.35 -9.80 11.16
CA ARG A 95 0.57 -11.04 11.28
C ARG A 95 1.40 -12.19 11.82
N GLN A 96 2.67 -12.30 11.41
CA GLN A 96 3.57 -13.31 11.95
C GLN A 96 3.85 -13.08 13.44
N HIS A 97 4.09 -11.83 13.84
CA HIS A 97 4.26 -11.46 15.25
C HIS A 97 3.01 -11.77 16.08
N CYS A 98 1.81 -11.44 15.58
CA CYS A 98 0.56 -11.78 16.25
C CYS A 98 0.40 -13.29 16.44
N ARG A 99 0.66 -14.10 15.40
CA ARG A 99 0.61 -15.57 15.51
C ARG A 99 1.62 -16.10 16.54
N HIS A 100 2.83 -15.55 16.54
CA HIS A 100 3.86 -15.94 17.50
C HIS A 100 3.45 -15.62 18.95
N LEU A 101 2.90 -14.42 19.18
CA LEU A 101 2.41 -14.03 20.50
C LEU A 101 1.22 -14.89 20.95
N GLN A 102 0.29 -15.19 20.05
CA GLN A 102 -0.83 -16.11 20.34
C GLN A 102 -0.32 -17.49 20.77
N SER A 103 0.62 -18.08 20.04
CA SER A 103 1.21 -19.37 20.41
C SER A 103 1.90 -19.32 21.78
N ARG A 104 2.61 -18.23 22.10
CA ARG A 104 3.22 -18.06 23.44
C ARG A 104 2.17 -17.95 24.54
N LEU A 105 1.08 -17.23 24.31
CA LEU A 105 -0.03 -17.12 25.26
C LEU A 105 -0.68 -18.48 25.52
N GLU A 106 -0.87 -19.30 24.48
CA GLU A 106 -1.38 -20.67 24.62
C GLU A 106 -0.46 -21.53 25.49
N ILE A 107 0.85 -21.48 25.25
CA ILE A 107 1.85 -22.19 26.07
C ILE A 107 1.82 -21.72 27.53
N TYR A 108 1.70 -20.42 27.77
CA TYR A 108 1.62 -19.90 29.14
C TYR A 108 0.31 -20.31 29.81
N ALA A 109 -0.81 -20.30 29.09
CA ALA A 109 -2.10 -20.74 29.62
C ALA A 109 -2.09 -22.22 30.01
N THR A 110 -1.48 -23.10 29.21
CA THR A 110 -1.38 -24.53 29.53
C THR A 110 -0.49 -24.77 30.75
N ALA A 111 0.66 -24.09 30.84
CA ALA A 111 1.54 -24.18 32.01
C ALA A 111 0.86 -23.66 33.29
N LEU A 112 0.13 -22.54 33.21
CA LEU A 112 -0.65 -22.01 34.32
C LEU A 112 -1.73 -22.99 34.79
N ASN A 113 -2.46 -23.60 33.86
CA ASN A 113 -3.48 -24.60 34.20
C ASN A 113 -2.87 -25.83 34.88
N GLN A 114 -1.70 -26.29 34.40
CA GLN A 114 -1.00 -27.40 35.04
C GLN A 114 -0.57 -27.06 36.47
N LEU A 115 0.06 -25.90 36.66
CA LEU A 115 0.48 -25.43 37.99
C LEU A 115 -0.73 -25.24 38.93
N ALA A 116 -1.85 -24.74 38.43
CA ALA A 116 -3.07 -24.57 39.21
C ALA A 116 -3.64 -25.93 39.68
N LEU A 117 -3.63 -26.94 38.81
CA LEU A 117 -4.03 -28.31 39.15
C LEU A 117 -3.09 -28.91 40.20
N GLU A 118 -1.77 -28.80 40.00
CA GLU A 118 -0.77 -29.28 40.96
C GLU A 118 -0.97 -28.62 42.34
N HIS A 119 -1.14 -27.31 42.39
CA HIS A 119 -1.40 -26.58 43.62
C HIS A 119 -2.69 -27.04 44.32
N ALA A 120 -3.78 -27.24 43.57
CA ALA A 120 -5.03 -27.74 44.12
C ALA A 120 -4.88 -29.14 44.74
N THR A 121 -4.09 -30.03 44.12
CA THR A 121 -3.84 -31.37 44.67
C THR A 121 -3.00 -31.33 45.95
N LEU A 122 -1.99 -30.46 46.02
CA LEU A 122 -1.15 -30.29 47.20
C LEU A 122 -1.96 -29.70 48.37
N SER A 123 -2.74 -28.64 48.12
CA SER A 123 -3.60 -28.04 49.13
C SER A 123 -4.66 -29.01 49.65
N GLY A 124 -5.23 -29.86 48.80
CA GLY A 124 -6.15 -30.92 49.21
C GLY A 124 -5.49 -31.99 50.09
N ARG A 125 -4.25 -32.40 49.78
CA ARG A 125 -3.46 -33.34 50.60
C ARG A 125 -3.13 -32.75 51.98
N ASP A 126 -2.73 -31.48 52.03
CA ASP A 126 -2.45 -30.80 53.30
C ASP A 126 -3.72 -30.68 54.16
N ALA A 127 -4.87 -30.40 53.54
CA ALA A 127 -6.15 -30.35 54.23
C ALA A 127 -6.57 -31.71 54.79
N ASP A 128 -6.30 -32.82 54.08
CA ASP A 128 -6.57 -34.17 54.58
C ASP A 128 -5.56 -34.63 55.65
N ALA A 129 -4.28 -34.24 55.53
CA ALA A 129 -3.29 -34.46 56.57
C ALA A 129 -3.65 -33.72 57.88
N ALA A 130 -4.19 -32.50 57.78
CA ALA A 130 -4.67 -31.73 58.93
C ALA A 130 -5.91 -32.33 59.63
N LYS A 131 -6.70 -33.18 58.93
CA LYS A 131 -7.88 -33.87 59.51
C LYS A 131 -7.53 -35.10 60.34
N VAL A 132 -6.26 -35.54 60.39
CA VAL A 132 -5.85 -36.69 61.19
C VAL A 132 -5.93 -36.33 62.69
N ARG A 133 -6.98 -36.81 63.35
CA ARG A 133 -7.25 -36.58 64.78
C ARG A 133 -6.29 -37.39 65.64
N ALA A 134 -5.55 -36.72 66.53
CA ALA A 134 -4.65 -37.39 67.47
C ALA A 134 -5.42 -38.39 68.36
N LEU A 135 -5.04 -39.66 68.29
CA LEU A 135 -5.57 -40.72 69.16
C LEU A 135 -5.20 -40.41 70.62
N PRO A 136 -6.16 -40.43 71.56
CA PRO A 136 -5.85 -40.17 72.96
C PRO A 136 -4.91 -41.26 73.49
N ARG A 137 -3.73 -40.85 73.94
CA ARG A 137 -2.78 -41.74 74.62
C ARG A 137 -3.46 -42.33 75.86
N ARG A 138 -3.63 -43.65 75.85
CA ARG A 138 -4.14 -44.45 76.96
C ARG A 138 -3.25 -44.17 78.18
N ARG A 139 -3.78 -43.51 79.21
CA ARG A 139 -3.08 -43.30 80.48
C ARG A 139 -2.78 -44.66 81.10
N GLN A 140 -1.50 -44.97 81.24
CA GLN A 140 -1.02 -46.15 81.96
C GLN A 140 -1.12 -45.85 83.47
N PRO A 141 -1.79 -46.68 84.28
CA PRO A 141 -1.90 -46.43 85.71
C PRO A 141 -0.59 -46.79 86.43
N LEU A 142 -0.16 -45.89 87.31
CA LEU A 142 1.02 -46.01 88.16
C LEU A 142 0.80 -47.04 89.29
N PRO A 143 1.79 -47.89 89.61
CA PRO A 143 2.06 -48.35 90.96
C PRO A 143 3.02 -47.39 91.71
#